data_AF-A0A0R2B568-F1
#
_entry.id   AF-A0A0R2B568-F1
#
_cell.length_a   1.000
_cell.length_b   1.000
_cell.length_c   1.000
_cell.angle_alpha   90.00
_cell.angle_beta   90.00
_cell.angle_gamma   90.00
#
_symmetry.space_group_name_H-M   'P 1'
#
loop_
_entity.id
_entity.type
_entity.pdbx_description
1 polymer ?
#
loop_
_entity_poly.entity_id
_entity_poly.type
_entity_poly.pdbx_seq_one_letter_code
_entity_poly.pdbx_strand_id
1 'polypeptide(L)'
;MDDFILSPDALAELVKVGRYKTEDEVIKHTIQDWVQFLLDEGFEGSYFQAKITGPDLGIINTTRTVVATLHSQGESYVADYRTDARATLLRLQHQLRDMISHHEIDI
;
A
#
# COMPACT_ATOMS: atom_id res chain seq x y z
N MET A 1 0.06 6.37 10.24
CA MET A 1 -0.63 5.06 10.14
C MET A 1 -2.11 5.18 10.44
N ASP A 2 -2.53 5.79 11.57
CA ASP A 2 -3.96 5.87 11.91
C ASP A 2 -4.80 6.59 10.83
N ASP A 3 -4.23 7.57 10.13
CA ASP A 3 -4.87 8.25 8.98
C ASP A 3 -5.21 7.31 7.80
N PHE A 4 -4.59 6.13 7.76
CA PHE A 4 -4.80 5.11 6.73
C PHE A 4 -5.72 3.98 7.22
N ILE A 5 -6.27 4.06 8.43
CA ILE A 5 -7.24 3.12 8.99
C ILE A 5 -8.62 3.76 8.89
N LEU A 6 -9.33 3.45 7.82
CA LEU A 6 -10.63 4.06 7.49
C LEU A 6 -11.77 3.25 8.11
N SER A 7 -12.69 3.94 8.76
CA SER A 7 -13.95 3.35 9.19
C SER A 7 -14.84 3.04 7.97
N PRO A 8 -15.84 2.14 8.11
CA PRO A 8 -16.81 1.89 7.05
C PRO A 8 -17.51 3.16 6.56
N ASP A 9 -17.87 4.07 7.47
CA ASP A 9 -18.51 5.34 7.12
C ASP A 9 -17.58 6.26 6.32
N ALA A 10 -16.28 6.28 6.64
CA ALA A 10 -15.29 7.04 5.89
C ALA A 10 -15.11 6.50 4.47
N LEU A 11 -15.10 5.17 4.31
CA LEU A 11 -15.05 4.52 2.99
C LEU A 11 -16.28 4.91 2.15
N ALA A 12 -17.48 4.81 2.72
CA ALA A 12 -18.72 5.14 2.05
C ALA A 12 -18.79 6.62 1.65
N GLU A 13 -18.34 7.53 2.51
CA GLU A 13 -18.34 8.96 2.21
C GLU A 13 -17.36 9.29 1.07
N LEU A 14 -16.17 8.68 1.03
CA LEU A 14 -15.19 8.87 -0.04
C LEU A 14 -15.70 8.40 -1.42
N VAL A 15 -16.53 7.36 -1.45
CA VAL A 15 -17.25 6.94 -2.67
C VAL A 15 -18.33 7.94 -3.02
N LYS A 16 -19.12 8.39 -2.04
CA LYS A 16 -20.24 9.31 -2.23
C LYS A 16 -19.83 10.69 -2.75
N VAL A 17 -18.69 11.22 -2.31
CA VAL A 17 -18.14 12.48 -2.84
C VAL A 17 -17.58 12.34 -4.26
N GLY A 18 -17.65 11.15 -4.86
CA GLY A 18 -17.31 10.89 -6.25
C GLY A 18 -15.80 10.79 -6.52
N ARG A 19 -14.97 10.69 -5.47
CA ARG A 19 -13.52 10.51 -5.64
C ARG A 19 -13.15 9.10 -6.10
N TYR A 20 -13.94 8.10 -5.70
CA TYR A 20 -13.74 6.69 -6.05
C TYR A 20 -15.07 6.07 -6.46
N LYS A 21 -15.04 5.06 -7.33
CA LYS A 21 -16.26 4.37 -7.79
C LYS A 21 -16.75 3.33 -6.78
N THR A 22 -15.84 2.76 -5.99
CA THR A 22 -16.14 1.69 -5.02
C THR A 22 -15.28 1.85 -3.77
N GLU A 23 -15.73 1.28 -2.65
CA GLU A 23 -14.93 1.23 -1.42
C GLU A 23 -13.64 0.42 -1.60
N ASP A 24 -13.66 -0.61 -2.45
CA ASP A 24 -12.47 -1.42 -2.75
C ASP A 24 -11.39 -0.59 -3.45
N GLU A 25 -11.79 0.34 -4.33
CA GLU A 25 -10.87 1.33 -4.90
C GLU A 25 -10.31 2.25 -3.81
N VAL A 26 -11.14 2.73 -2.88
CA VAL A 26 -10.67 3.54 -1.74
C VAL A 26 -9.60 2.78 -0.96
N ILE A 27 -9.88 1.53 -0.56
CA ILE A 27 -8.96 0.70 0.22
C ILE A 27 -7.65 0.47 -0.53
N LYS A 28 -7.71 0.12 -1.82
CA LYS A 28 -6.51 -0.06 -2.66
C LYS A 28 -5.66 1.22 -2.70
N HIS A 29 -6.30 2.37 -2.88
CA HIS A 29 -5.61 3.66 -2.86
C HIS A 29 -4.99 3.94 -1.49
N THR A 30 -5.73 3.76 -0.40
CA THR A 30 -5.22 3.94 0.97
C THR A 30 -4.00 3.07 1.26
N ILE A 31 -4.00 1.81 0.80
CA ILE A 31 -2.86 0.91 0.97
C ILE A 31 -1.65 1.37 0.15
N GLN A 32 -1.84 1.77 -1.10
CA GLN A 32 -0.76 2.34 -1.92
C GLN A 32 -0.19 3.60 -1.28
N ASP A 33 -1.04 4.52 -0.83
CA ASP A 33 -0.62 5.78 -0.21
C ASP A 33 0.16 5.54 1.08
N TRP A 34 -0.23 4.51 1.87
CA TRP A 34 0.53 4.10 3.04
C TRP A 34 1.94 3.60 2.68
N VAL A 35 2.05 2.71 1.69
CA VAL A 35 3.35 2.19 1.27
C VAL A 35 4.19 3.30 0.62
N GLN A 36 3.57 4.21 -0.13
CA GLN A 36 4.25 5.38 -0.68
C GLN A 36 4.80 6.27 0.42
N PHE A 37 4.00 6.57 1.46
CA PHE A 37 4.46 7.34 2.60
C PHE A 37 5.69 6.70 3.27
N LEU A 38 5.70 5.37 3.44
CA LEU A 38 6.84 4.66 4.01
C LEU A 38 8.10 4.74 3.13
N LEU A 39 7.93 4.66 1.80
CA LEU A 39 9.03 4.83 0.85
C LEU A 39 9.58 6.26 0.91
N ASP A 40 8.70 7.27 0.91
CA ASP A 40 9.09 8.68 0.93
C ASP A 40 9.84 9.04 2.22
N GLU A 41 9.41 8.50 3.37
CA GLU A 41 10.07 8.70 4.67
C GLU A 41 11.40 7.94 4.79
N GLY A 42 11.49 6.75 4.18
CA GLY A 42 12.66 5.87 4.30
C GLY A 42 13.75 6.10 3.26
N PHE A 43 13.40 6.68 2.10
CA PHE A 43 14.21 6.70 0.89
C PHE A 43 14.19 8.05 0.19
N GLU A 44 14.70 9.07 0.88
CA GLU A 44 14.84 10.41 0.32
C GLU A 44 15.62 10.35 -1.01
N GLY A 45 15.00 10.84 -2.09
CA GLY A 45 15.62 10.89 -3.43
C GLY A 45 15.53 9.61 -4.28
N SER A 46 14.90 8.53 -3.80
CA SER A 46 14.76 7.28 -4.56
C SER A 46 13.68 7.32 -5.66
N TYR A 47 12.68 8.19 -5.51
CA TYR A 47 11.54 8.31 -6.43
C TYR A 47 10.79 7.00 -6.69
N PHE A 48 10.83 6.04 -5.77
CA PHE A 48 10.05 4.81 -5.87
C PHE A 48 8.56 5.11 -5.84
N GLN A 49 7.77 4.28 -6.54
CA GLN A 49 6.32 4.36 -6.58
C GLN A 49 5.69 3.06 -6.12
N ALA A 50 4.77 3.14 -5.16
CA ALA A 50 3.94 2.02 -4.74
C ALA A 50 2.71 1.87 -5.64
N LYS A 51 2.50 0.69 -6.24
CA LYS A 51 1.37 0.45 -7.13
C LYS A 51 0.82 -0.96 -7.02
N ILE A 52 -0.49 -1.08 -6.84
CA ILE A 52 -1.20 -2.35 -6.91
C ILE A 52 -1.41 -2.70 -8.38
N THR A 53 -0.89 -3.87 -8.78
CA THR A 53 -1.04 -4.46 -10.12
C THR A 53 -1.59 -5.87 -9.99
N GLY A 54 -2.89 -6.03 -10.22
CA GLY A 54 -3.55 -7.32 -10.05
C GLY A 54 -3.61 -7.74 -8.56
N PRO A 55 -3.07 -8.92 -8.18
CA PRO A 55 -3.05 -9.37 -6.79
C PRO A 55 -1.91 -8.79 -5.95
N ASP A 56 -0.93 -8.13 -6.59
CA ASP A 56 0.33 -7.73 -5.95
C ASP A 56 0.48 -6.20 -5.85
N LEU A 57 1.32 -5.74 -4.91
CA LEU A 57 1.74 -4.35 -4.77
C LEU A 57 3.23 -4.25 -5.12
N GLY A 58 3.51 -3.72 -6.30
CA GLY A 58 4.85 -3.49 -6.80
C GLY A 58 5.43 -2.15 -6.34
N ILE A 59 6.72 -2.17 -6.03
CA ILE A 59 7.57 -0.99 -5.85
C ILE A 59 8.28 -0.74 -7.18
N ILE A 60 8.02 0.41 -7.79
CA ILE A 60 8.44 0.75 -9.14
C ILE A 60 9.48 1.87 -9.09
N ASN A 61 10.60 1.71 -9.77
CA ASN A 61 11.63 2.74 -9.87
C ASN A 61 11.34 3.77 -10.99
N THR A 62 12.22 4.76 -11.12
CA THR A 62 12.10 5.83 -12.15
C THR A 62 12.10 5.33 -13.59
N THR A 63 12.68 4.14 -13.85
CA THR A 63 12.67 3.50 -15.17
C THR A 63 11.44 2.65 -15.43
N ARG A 64 10.45 2.68 -14.53
CA ARG A 64 9.21 1.88 -14.56
C ARG A 64 9.43 0.38 -14.40
N THR A 65 10.54 -0.01 -13.78
CA THR A 65 10.84 -1.40 -13.45
C THR A 65 10.31 -1.71 -12.06
N VAL A 66 9.63 -2.86 -11.90
CA VAL A 66 9.27 -3.38 -10.57
C VAL A 66 10.55 -3.91 -9.92
N VAL A 67 10.97 -3.31 -8.82
CA VAL A 67 12.18 -3.67 -8.08
C VAL A 67 11.89 -4.53 -6.86
N ALA A 68 10.68 -4.46 -6.32
CA ALA A 68 10.20 -5.32 -5.26
C ALA A 68 8.68 -5.48 -5.32
N THR A 69 8.18 -6.52 -4.67
CA THR A 69 6.75 -6.84 -4.62
C THR A 69 6.37 -7.20 -3.19
N LEU A 70 5.43 -6.44 -2.61
CA LEU A 70 4.79 -6.79 -1.35
C LEU A 70 3.61 -7.73 -1.66
N HIS A 71 3.22 -8.59 -0.73
CA HIS A 71 2.14 -9.57 -0.93
C HIS A 71 1.06 -9.48 0.16
N SER A 72 -0.19 -9.78 -0.22
CA SER A 72 -1.27 -10.01 0.76
C SER A 72 -1.05 -11.31 1.51
N GLN A 73 -1.66 -11.44 2.69
CA GLN A 73 -1.61 -12.68 3.48
C GLN A 73 -2.80 -13.60 3.16
N GLY A 74 -3.97 -13.02 2.90
CA GLY A 74 -5.18 -13.75 2.50
C GLY A 74 -5.42 -13.69 1.00
N GLU A 75 -6.71 -13.67 0.64
CA GLU A 75 -7.17 -13.68 -0.76
C GLU A 75 -6.77 -12.42 -1.53
N SER A 76 -6.77 -11.25 -0.87
CA SER A 76 -6.37 -9.98 -1.46
C SER A 76 -6.10 -8.93 -0.39
N TYR A 77 -5.40 -7.83 -0.75
CA TYR A 77 -5.22 -6.69 0.15
C TYR A 77 -6.54 -6.09 0.65
N VAL A 78 -7.58 -6.09 -0.18
CA VAL A 78 -8.89 -5.58 0.20
C VAL A 78 -9.52 -6.46 1.27
N ALA A 79 -9.49 -7.78 1.07
CA ALA A 79 -10.02 -8.74 2.03
C ALA A 79 -9.25 -8.68 3.36
N ASP A 80 -7.92 -8.62 3.29
CA ASP A 80 -7.03 -8.46 4.44
C ASP A 80 -7.36 -7.18 5.23
N TYR A 81 -7.48 -6.05 4.53
CA TYR A 81 -7.75 -4.75 5.14
C TYR A 81 -9.14 -4.68 5.78
N ARG A 82 -10.16 -5.25 5.13
CA ARG A 82 -11.52 -5.33 5.70
C ARG A 82 -11.58 -6.23 6.94
N THR A 83 -10.72 -7.25 6.99
CA THR A 83 -10.60 -8.14 8.15
C THR A 83 -9.91 -7.44 9.32
N ASP A 84 -8.74 -6.87 9.06
CA ASP A 84 -7.98 -6.06 10.03
C ASP A 84 -7.06 -5.08 9.29
N ALA A 85 -7.51 -3.84 9.18
CA ALA A 85 -6.78 -2.77 8.51
C ALA A 85 -5.41 -2.52 9.17
N ARG A 86 -5.37 -2.47 10.50
CA ARG A 86 -4.13 -2.17 11.24
C ARG A 86 -3.11 -3.27 11.03
N ALA A 87 -3.49 -4.53 11.23
CA ALA A 87 -2.59 -5.66 11.04
C ALA A 87 -2.07 -5.73 9.59
N THR A 88 -2.93 -5.41 8.61
CA THR A 88 -2.54 -5.38 7.20
C THR A 88 -1.50 -4.31 6.91
N LEU A 89 -1.71 -3.07 7.37
CA LEU A 89 -0.75 -1.97 7.16
C LEU A 89 0.59 -2.23 7.87
N LEU A 90 0.57 -2.76 9.10
CA LEU A 90 1.77 -3.15 9.83
C LEU A 90 2.54 -4.26 9.11
N ARG A 91 1.84 -5.28 8.60
CA ARG A 91 2.46 -6.38 7.85
C ARG A 91 3.16 -5.88 6.59
N LEU A 92 2.53 -4.97 5.83
CA LEU A 92 3.15 -4.36 4.65
C LEU A 92 4.39 -3.53 5.03
N GLN A 93 4.31 -2.76 6.12
CA GLN A 93 5.47 -2.03 6.66
C GLN A 93 6.62 -2.97 7.04
N HIS A 94 6.31 -4.11 7.68
CA HIS A 94 7.31 -5.11 8.03
C HIS A 94 7.95 -5.76 6.80
N GLN A 95 7.17 -6.19 5.81
CA GLN A 95 7.68 -6.73 4.55
C GLN A 95 8.63 -5.73 3.87
N LEU A 96 8.22 -4.48 3.74
CA LEU A 96 9.04 -3.44 3.11
C LEU A 96 10.36 -3.25 3.89
N ARG A 97 10.31 -3.12 5.22
CA ARG A 97 11.51 -2.99 6.06
C ARG A 97 12.46 -4.18 5.95
N ASP A 98 11.91 -5.38 5.81
CA ASP A 98 12.70 -6.60 5.67
C ASP A 98 13.46 -6.63 4.34
N MET A 99 12.78 -6.30 3.23
CA MET A 99 13.39 -6.18 1.91
C MET A 99 14.54 -5.16 1.89
N ILE A 100 14.35 -4.03 2.58
CA ILE A 100 15.37 -2.99 2.73
C ILE A 100 16.58 -3.52 3.50
N SER A 101 16.33 -4.19 4.62
CA SER A 101 17.38 -4.73 5.49
C SER A 101 18.21 -5.81 4.79
N HIS A 102 17.64 -6.48 3.80
CA HIS A 102 18.29 -7.51 2.99
C HIS A 102 18.83 -7.03 1.64
N HIS A 103 18.83 -5.72 1.36
CA HIS A 103 19.29 -5.14 0.08
C HIS A 103 18.53 -5.66 -1.15
N GLU A 104 17.25 -6.00 -0.99
CA GLU A 104 16.37 -6.38 -2.11
C GLU A 104 15.85 -5.14 -2.85
N ILE A 105 15.87 -3.99 -2.19
CA ILE A 105 15.61 -2.67 -2.77
C ILE A 105 16.88 -1.83 -2.59
N ASP A 106 17.66 -1.69 -3.67
CA ASP A 106 18.86 -0.85 -3.68
C ASP A 106 18.51 0.59 -4.06
N ILE A 107 19.11 1.55 -3.33
CA ILE A 107 19.02 3.00 -3.55
C ILE A 107 20.20 3.49 -4.38
#